data_AF-A0A2S8GS24-F1
#
_entry.id   AF-A0A2S8GS24-F1
#
_cell.length_a   1.000
_cell.length_b   1.000
_cell.length_c   1.000
_cell.angle_alpha   90.00
_cell.angle_beta   90.00
_cell.angle_gamma   90.00
#
_symmetry.space_group_name_H-M   'P 1'
#
loop_
_entity.id
_entity.type
_entity.pdbx_description
1 polymer ?
#
loop_
_entity_poly.entity_id
_entity_poly.type
_entity_poly.pdbx_seq_one_letter_code
_entity_poly.pdbx_strand_id
1 'polypeptide(L)'
;MNREYDESAELTHYVWHNYSQLAEDWERHAMRGFAAREKSIAADEPQRRLLAKWSASDDPRVIAALQLPPAEFRRRTAVRIVEDHPNEAIVNRCPQCDRIVRTPAAQQCFWCGHDWHAVSR
;
A
#
# COMPACT_ATOMS: atom_id res chain seq x y z
N MET A 1 -16.01 8.84 15.03
CA MET A 1 -15.72 9.25 13.64
C MET A 1 -16.18 8.14 12.72
N ASN A 2 -17.31 8.33 12.02
CA ASN A 2 -17.81 7.40 11.01
C ASN A 2 -17.13 7.75 9.67
N ARG A 3 -16.01 7.09 9.34
CA ARG A 3 -15.39 7.20 8.01
C ARG A 3 -16.22 6.37 7.02
N GLU A 4 -16.51 6.92 5.85
CA GLU A 4 -17.12 6.17 4.74
C GLU A 4 -16.17 5.05 4.29
N TYR A 5 -16.74 3.87 3.99
CA TYR A 5 -15.97 2.71 3.55
C TYR A 5 -15.67 2.81 2.05
N ASP A 6 -14.38 2.83 1.71
CA ASP A 6 -13.89 2.76 0.33
C ASP A 6 -13.05 1.50 0.17
N GLU A 7 -13.62 0.49 -0.48
CA GLU A 7 -12.98 -0.81 -0.73
C GLU A 7 -11.58 -0.66 -1.34
N SER A 8 -11.42 0.25 -2.30
CA SER A 8 -10.15 0.40 -3.01
C SER A 8 -9.09 1.07 -2.13
N ALA A 9 -9.48 2.09 -1.37
CA ALA A 9 -8.58 2.74 -0.44
C ALA A 9 -8.18 1.82 0.72
N GLU A 10 -9.12 1.05 1.26
CA GLU A 10 -8.87 0.11 2.36
C GLU A 10 -8.02 -1.07 1.90
N LEU A 11 -8.27 -1.63 0.71
CA LEU A 11 -7.41 -2.66 0.11
C LEU A 11 -5.97 -2.14 -0.09
N THR A 12 -5.84 -0.94 -0.67
CA THR A 12 -4.54 -0.31 -0.88
C THR A 12 -3.80 -0.15 0.45
N HIS A 13 -4.44 0.43 1.46
CA HIS A 13 -3.83 0.59 2.77
C HIS A 13 -3.44 -0.76 3.39
N TYR A 14 -4.32 -1.75 3.36
CA TYR A 14 -4.10 -3.07 3.93
C TYR A 14 -2.89 -3.78 3.29
N VAL A 15 -2.80 -3.76 1.96
CA VAL A 15 -1.70 -4.42 1.23
C VAL A 15 -0.38 -3.70 1.48
N TRP A 16 -0.34 -2.37 1.42
CA TRP A 16 0.90 -1.63 1.69
C TRP A 16 1.36 -1.77 3.14
N HIS A 17 0.45 -1.96 4.09
CA HIS A 17 0.81 -2.13 5.50
C HIS A 17 1.32 -3.54 5.81
N ASN A 18 0.70 -4.57 5.26
CA ASN A 18 0.93 -5.96 5.65
C ASN A 18 1.77 -6.77 4.64
N TYR A 19 1.82 -6.33 3.38
CA TYR A 19 2.34 -7.12 2.25
C TYR A 19 3.30 -6.36 1.32
N SER A 20 3.79 -5.18 1.72
CA SER A 20 4.74 -4.37 0.91
C SER A 20 6.03 -5.10 0.51
N GLN A 21 6.42 -6.16 1.24
CA GLN A 21 7.53 -7.03 0.92
C GLN A 21 7.34 -7.79 -0.41
N LEU A 22 6.09 -8.02 -0.82
CA LEU A 22 5.70 -8.69 -2.07
C LEU A 22 5.71 -7.73 -3.28
N ALA A 23 5.99 -6.44 -3.07
CA ALA A 23 6.26 -5.52 -4.17
C ALA A 23 7.49 -6.00 -4.97
N GLU A 24 7.52 -5.73 -6.27
CA GLU A 24 8.72 -5.98 -7.07
C GLU A 24 9.80 -4.94 -6.75
N ASP A 25 11.07 -5.26 -7.08
CA ASP A 25 12.19 -4.34 -6.83
C ASP A 25 12.00 -2.98 -7.51
N TRP A 26 11.49 -2.97 -8.74
CA TRP A 26 11.23 -1.73 -9.47
C TRP A 26 10.07 -0.94 -8.85
N GLU A 27 9.05 -1.59 -8.30
CA GLU A 27 7.96 -0.91 -7.60
C GLU A 27 8.46 -0.25 -6.30
N ARG A 28 9.30 -0.96 -5.55
CA ARG A 28 10.00 -0.39 -4.39
C ARG A 28 10.85 0.81 -4.78
N HIS A 29 11.50 0.76 -5.95
CA HIS A 29 12.28 1.89 -6.47
C HIS A 29 11.37 3.08 -6.83
N ALA A 30 10.25 2.84 -7.52
CA ALA A 30 9.26 3.88 -7.81
C ALA A 30 8.72 4.53 -6.53
N MET A 31 8.47 3.75 -5.47
CA MET A 31 8.07 4.28 -4.16
C MET A 31 9.11 5.21 -3.54
N ARG A 32 10.39 4.88 -3.65
CA ARG A 32 11.47 5.80 -3.23
C ARG A 32 11.45 7.08 -4.05
N GLY A 33 11.18 7.00 -5.34
CA GLY A 33 11.02 8.17 -6.22
C GLY A 33 9.87 9.08 -5.81
N PHE A 34 8.70 8.52 -5.48
CA PHE A 34 7.58 9.30 -4.95
C PHE A 34 7.92 9.97 -3.62
N ALA A 35 8.53 9.23 -2.68
CA ALA A 35 8.94 9.79 -1.39
C ALA A 35 10.02 10.88 -1.54
N ALA A 36 10.93 10.73 -2.51
CA ALA A 36 11.94 11.74 -2.80
C ALA A 36 11.32 13.03 -3.34
N ARG A 37 10.32 12.93 -4.23
CA ARG A 37 9.56 14.09 -4.73
C ARG A 37 8.77 14.80 -3.65
N GLU A 38 8.13 14.05 -2.75
CA GLU A 38 7.41 14.65 -1.62
C GLU A 38 8.36 15.41 -0.69
N LYS A 39 9.47 14.76 -0.32
CA LYS A 39 10.49 15.37 0.54
C LYS A 39 11.18 16.56 -0.10
N SER A 40 11.33 16.59 -1.43
CA SER A 40 12.03 17.67 -2.12
C SER A 40 11.28 19.01 -2.05
N ILE A 41 9.96 19.00 -1.85
CA ILE A 41 9.11 20.20 -1.72
C ILE A 41 9.60 21.09 -0.58
N ALA A 42 9.97 20.49 0.55
CA ALA A 42 10.43 21.20 1.75
C ALA A 42 11.96 21.22 1.92
N ALA A 43 12.70 20.62 0.98
CA ALA A 43 14.14 20.42 1.10
C ALA A 43 14.96 21.65 0.68
N ASP A 44 16.13 21.82 1.28
CA ASP A 44 17.18 22.72 0.80
C ASP A 44 17.90 22.17 -0.44
N GLU A 45 18.73 22.98 -1.09
CA GLU A 45 19.43 22.59 -2.32
C GLU A 45 20.31 21.33 -2.19
N PRO A 46 21.19 21.21 -1.16
CA PRO A 46 21.94 19.98 -0.92
C PRO A 46 21.05 18.74 -0.77
N GLN A 47 19.97 18.85 0.01
CA GLN A 47 19.03 17.75 0.22
C GLN A 47 18.30 17.39 -1.06
N ARG A 48 17.84 18.37 -1.86
CA ARG A 48 17.19 18.12 -3.15
C ARG A 48 18.10 17.36 -4.11
N ARG A 49 19.38 17.73 -4.20
CA ARG A 49 20.37 17.02 -5.04
C ARG A 49 20.57 15.58 -4.59
N LEU A 50 20.65 15.35 -3.27
CA LEU A 50 20.79 14.01 -2.72
C LEU A 50 19.55 13.15 -3.01
N LEU A 51 18.36 13.70 -2.77
CA LEU A 51 17.08 13.04 -3.06
C LEU A 51 16.97 12.68 -4.54
N ALA A 52 17.27 13.62 -5.44
CA ALA A 52 17.26 13.38 -6.88
C ALA A 52 18.20 12.23 -7.28
N LYS A 53 19.42 12.19 -6.73
CA LYS A 53 20.39 11.11 -6.96
C LYS A 53 19.88 9.76 -6.46
N TRP A 54 19.26 9.71 -5.29
CA TRP A 54 18.75 8.46 -4.69
C TRP A 54 17.47 7.94 -5.33
N SER A 55 16.72 8.79 -6.03
CA SER A 55 15.52 8.41 -6.80
C SER A 55 15.76 8.22 -8.29
N ALA A 56 16.98 8.44 -8.78
CA ALA A 56 17.29 8.31 -10.19
C ALA A 56 17.20 6.85 -10.64
N SER A 57 16.54 6.61 -11.77
CA SER A 57 16.35 5.28 -12.34
C SER A 57 16.30 5.35 -13.86
N ASP A 58 17.03 4.44 -14.52
CA ASP A 58 16.96 4.24 -15.96
C ASP A 58 15.96 3.14 -16.36
N ASP A 59 15.35 2.45 -15.37
CA ASP A 59 14.31 1.44 -15.63
C ASP A 59 13.04 2.13 -16.18
N PRO A 60 12.58 1.80 -17.40
CA PRO A 60 11.41 2.43 -18.02
C PRO A 60 10.13 2.23 -17.22
N ARG A 61 10.02 1.13 -16.44
CA ARG A 61 8.85 0.88 -15.58
C ARG A 61 8.79 1.87 -14.42
N VAL A 62 9.94 2.18 -13.83
CA VAL A 62 10.05 3.20 -12.77
C VAL A 62 9.73 4.58 -13.32
N ILE A 63 10.29 4.93 -14.48
CA ILE A 63 10.05 6.22 -15.14
C ILE A 63 8.56 6.39 -15.46
N ALA A 64 7.92 5.37 -16.03
CA ALA A 64 6.50 5.38 -16.34
C ALA A 64 5.63 5.46 -15.08
N ALA A 65 5.97 4.70 -14.03
CA ALA A 65 5.26 4.74 -12.75
C ALA A 65 5.29 6.14 -12.14
N LEU A 66 6.43 6.82 -12.18
CA LEU A 66 6.57 8.19 -11.68
C LEU A 66 5.79 9.23 -12.50
N GLN A 67 5.18 8.88 -13.64
CA GLN A 67 4.24 9.78 -14.32
C GLN A 67 2.80 9.65 -13.81
N LEU A 68 2.49 8.62 -13.02
CA LEU A 68 1.17 8.42 -12.43
C LEU A 68 1.01 9.24 -11.14
N PRO A 69 -0.24 9.60 -10.78
CA PRO A 69 -0.54 10.01 -9.41
C PRO A 69 -0.09 8.93 -8.42
N PRO A 70 0.60 9.27 -7.30
CA PRO A 70 1.13 8.29 -6.36
C PRO A 70 0.06 7.33 -5.81
N ALA A 71 -1.15 7.83 -5.57
CA ALA A 71 -2.28 7.02 -5.10
C ALA A 71 -2.70 5.96 -6.14
N GLU A 72 -2.70 6.32 -7.42
CA GLU A 72 -3.05 5.40 -8.51
C GLU A 72 -1.99 4.30 -8.67
N PHE A 73 -0.70 4.67 -8.60
CA PHE A 73 0.38 3.69 -8.58
C PHE A 73 0.23 2.70 -7.41
N ARG A 74 0.03 3.21 -6.19
CA ARG A 74 -0.15 2.39 -5.00
C ARG A 74 -1.33 1.43 -5.12
N ARG A 75 -2.45 1.90 -5.67
CA ARG A 75 -3.66 1.09 -5.91
C ARG A 75 -3.39 -0.04 -6.88
N ARG A 76 -2.72 0.23 -8.01
CA ARG A 76 -2.38 -0.80 -9.01
C ARG A 76 -1.43 -1.86 -8.44
N THR A 77 -0.39 -1.44 -7.74
CA THR A 77 0.53 -2.38 -7.08
C THR A 77 -0.19 -3.22 -6.03
N ALA A 78 -1.13 -2.65 -5.26
CA ALA A 78 -1.89 -3.40 -4.27
C ALA A 78 -2.75 -4.50 -4.91
N VAL A 79 -3.47 -4.18 -6.00
CA VAL A 79 -4.26 -5.15 -6.77
C VAL A 79 -3.35 -6.25 -7.31
N ARG A 80 -2.25 -5.87 -7.98
CA ARG A 80 -1.26 -6.82 -8.52
C ARG A 80 -0.73 -7.78 -7.45
N ILE A 81 -0.32 -7.28 -6.29
CA ILE A 81 0.20 -8.13 -5.20
C ILE A 81 -0.81 -9.21 -4.79
N VAL A 82 -2.10 -8.85 -4.69
CA VAL A 82 -3.15 -9.81 -4.32
C VAL A 82 -3.41 -10.82 -5.43
N GLU A 83 -3.39 -10.38 -6.69
CA GLU A 83 -3.60 -11.24 -7.87
C GLU A 83 -2.43 -12.21 -8.10
N ASP A 84 -1.18 -11.74 -7.95
CA ASP A 84 0.02 -12.52 -8.22
C ASP A 84 0.42 -13.43 -7.05
N HIS A 85 0.04 -13.07 -5.81
CA HIS A 85 0.39 -13.80 -4.59
C HIS A 85 -0.84 -14.25 -3.77
N PRO A 86 -1.82 -14.97 -4.35
CA PRO A 86 -3.08 -15.27 -3.67
C PRO A 86 -2.91 -16.14 -2.42
N ASN A 87 -1.83 -16.90 -2.31
CA ASN A 87 -1.53 -17.76 -1.17
C ASN A 87 -0.75 -17.04 -0.05
N GLU A 88 -0.20 -15.85 -0.32
CA GLU A 88 0.59 -15.08 0.65
C GLU A 88 -0.18 -13.81 1.08
N ALA A 89 -0.74 -13.08 0.11
CA ALA A 89 -1.46 -11.81 0.29
C ALA A 89 -2.94 -12.02 0.62
N ILE A 90 -3.23 -12.73 1.70
CA ILE A 90 -4.61 -13.03 2.13
C ILE A 90 -5.28 -11.77 2.70
N VAL A 91 -6.32 -11.30 2.02
CA VAL A 91 -7.14 -10.17 2.49
C VAL A 91 -8.16 -10.65 3.51
N ASN A 92 -7.89 -10.39 4.80
CA ASN A 92 -8.81 -10.73 5.87
C ASN A 92 -10.02 -9.78 5.85
N ARG A 93 -11.23 -10.35 5.92
CA ARG A 93 -12.51 -9.64 5.92
C ARG A 93 -13.33 -10.04 7.13
N CYS A 94 -14.12 -9.09 7.62
CA CYS A 94 -15.08 -9.35 8.68
C CYS A 94 -16.17 -10.33 8.20
N PRO A 95 -16.44 -11.44 8.90
CA PRO A 95 -17.47 -12.40 8.49
C PRO A 95 -18.90 -11.84 8.58
N GLN A 96 -19.11 -10.74 9.32
CA GLN A 96 -20.43 -10.11 9.49
C GLN A 96 -20.73 -9.01 8.46
N CYS A 97 -19.73 -8.22 8.06
CA CYS A 97 -19.94 -7.06 7.18
C CYS A 97 -19.09 -7.05 5.90
N ASP A 98 -18.26 -8.08 5.70
CA ASP A 98 -17.39 -8.30 4.53
C ASP A 98 -16.34 -7.20 4.25
N ARG A 99 -16.21 -6.23 5.16
CA ARG A 99 -15.20 -5.17 5.06
C ARG A 99 -13.82 -5.67 5.45
N ILE A 100 -12.80 -5.14 4.77
CA ILE A 100 -11.39 -5.41 5.07
C ILE A 100 -11.07 -4.98 6.51
N VAL A 101 -10.46 -5.88 7.29
CA VAL A 101 -9.97 -5.60 8.64
C VAL A 101 -8.51 -5.16 8.62
N ARG A 102 -7.99 -4.60 9.72
CA ARG A 102 -6.70 -3.89 9.70
C ARG A 102 -5.48 -4.77 9.42
N THR A 103 -5.52 -6.03 9.82
CA THR A 103 -4.38 -6.95 9.75
C THR A 103 -4.84 -8.37 9.42
N PRO A 104 -3.98 -9.19 8.81
CA PRO A 104 -4.29 -10.60 8.51
C PRO A 104 -4.73 -11.39 9.74
N ALA A 105 -4.17 -11.10 10.92
CA ALA A 105 -4.49 -11.78 12.16
C ALA A 105 -5.68 -11.18 12.95
N ALA A 106 -6.39 -10.18 12.41
CA ALA A 106 -7.46 -9.52 13.15
C ALA A 106 -8.66 -10.46 13.37
N GLN A 107 -9.18 -10.46 14.61
CA GLN A 107 -10.35 -11.24 15.05
C GLN A 107 -11.49 -10.36 15.58
N GLN A 108 -11.40 -9.05 15.36
CA GLN A 108 -12.43 -8.09 15.72
C GLN A 108 -12.53 -7.02 14.62
N CYS A 109 -13.75 -6.65 14.25
CA CYS A 109 -14.02 -5.69 13.20
C CYS A 109 -14.19 -4.28 13.77
N PHE A 110 -13.30 -3.37 13.40
CA PHE A 110 -13.43 -1.95 13.79
C PHE A 110 -14.56 -1.21 13.07
N TRP A 111 -15.13 -1.79 12.00
CA TRP A 111 -16.24 -1.18 11.25
C TRP A 111 -17.61 -1.44 11.87
N CYS A 112 -17.88 -2.67 12.28
CA CYS A 112 -19.19 -3.08 12.81
C CYS A 112 -19.15 -3.60 14.25
N GLY A 113 -17.97 -3.71 14.86
CA GLY A 113 -17.78 -4.20 16.23
C GLY A 113 -17.88 -5.71 16.40
N HIS A 114 -18.11 -6.49 15.33
CA HIS A 114 -18.18 -7.95 15.41
C HIS A 114 -16.86 -8.53 15.93
N ASP A 115 -16.95 -9.52 16.82
CA ASP A 115 -15.84 -10.17 17.50
C ASP A 115 -15.95 -11.69 17.30
N TRP A 116 -14.91 -12.31 16.73
CA TRP A 116 -14.88 -13.74 16.43
C TRP A 116 -13.68 -14.47 17.05
N HIS A 117 -13.13 -13.97 18.15
CA HIS A 117 -12.05 -14.66 18.89
C HIS A 117 -12.44 -16.09 19.32
N ALA A 118 -13.73 -16.36 19.50
CA ALA A 118 -14.24 -17.66 19.89
C ALA A 118 -14.16 -18.72 18.78
N VAL A 119 -14.07 -18.31 17.50
CA VAL A 119 -14.04 -19.23 16.35
C VAL A 119 -12.61 -19.73 16.06
N SER A 120 -11.59 -19.10 16.64
CA SER A 120 -10.16 -19.39 16.41
C SER A 120 -9.52 -20.24 17.52
N ARG A 121 -10.29 -20.87 18.40
CA ARG A 121 -9.80 -21.82 19.43
C ARG A 121 -10.05 -23.27 19.04
#